data_AF-A0A654ILW5-F1
#
_entry.id   AF-A0A654ILW5-F1
#
_cell.length_a   1.000
_cell.length_b   1.000
_cell.length_c   1.000
_cell.angle_alpha   90.00
_cell.angle_beta   90.00
_cell.angle_gamma   90.00
#
_symmetry.space_group_name_H-M   'P 1'
#
loop_
_entity.id
_entity.type
_entity.pdbx_description
1 polymer ?
#
loop_
_entity_poly.entity_id
_entity_poly.type
_entity_poly.pdbx_seq_one_letter_code
_entity_poly.pdbx_strand_id
1 'polypeptide(L)'
;MSINTFNAYLLNSTDYIKYVNKNWTGVIYKITRDFLNSKQVKNDQELKSAGIYFLVKNNPNNKTIYIGQADVRSNNTGILTRVLVHLKETKTKDFDYVYILTSTNNLLGATELKYLEHCFINKVDTNTINLIN
;
A
#
# COMPACT_ATOMS: atom_id res chain seq x y z
N MET A 1 15.98 -20.54 -5.99
CA MET A 1 14.95 -20.79 -4.95
C MET A 1 13.64 -20.21 -5.47
N SER A 2 12.72 -21.02 -6.01
CA SER A 2 11.42 -20.53 -6.48
C SER A 2 10.43 -20.52 -5.31
N ILE A 3 9.77 -19.39 -5.08
CA ILE A 3 8.74 -19.26 -4.05
C ILE A 3 7.45 -19.83 -4.63
N ASN A 4 7.07 -21.04 -4.22
CA ASN A 4 6.00 -21.82 -4.83
C ASN A 4 4.62 -21.71 -4.16
N THR A 5 4.44 -20.92 -3.09
CA THR A 5 3.12 -20.79 -2.46
C THR A 5 2.95 -19.48 -1.72
N PHE A 6 2.00 -18.66 -2.19
CA PHE A 6 1.49 -17.48 -1.50
C PHE A 6 0.23 -17.88 -0.72
N ASN A 7 0.25 -17.78 0.61
CA ASN A 7 -0.94 -18.08 1.44
C ASN A 7 -1.74 -16.78 1.66
N ALA A 8 -2.85 -16.62 0.93
CA ALA A 8 -3.74 -15.47 1.10
C ALA A 8 -4.83 -15.79 2.14
N TYR A 9 -5.00 -14.94 3.14
CA TYR A 9 -6.15 -15.02 4.05
C TYR A 9 -7.16 -13.94 3.64
N LEU A 10 -8.31 -14.32 3.10
CA LEU A 10 -9.36 -13.35 2.79
C LEU A 10 -10.02 -12.91 4.11
N LEU A 11 -9.57 -11.80 4.68
CA LEU A 11 -9.93 -11.39 6.05
C LEU A 11 -11.32 -10.75 6.17
N ASN A 12 -11.86 -10.13 5.12
CA ASN A 12 -13.29 -9.83 4.96
C ASN A 12 -13.56 -9.04 3.67
N SER A 13 -14.61 -9.43 2.95
CA SER A 13 -15.25 -8.69 1.84
C SER A 13 -14.33 -8.12 0.74
N THR A 14 -14.92 -7.51 -0.28
CA THR A 14 -14.21 -6.87 -1.40
C THR A 14 -13.39 -5.64 -1.00
N ASP A 15 -13.63 -5.12 0.21
CA ASP A 15 -13.18 -3.80 0.66
C ASP A 15 -11.89 -3.80 1.47
N TYR A 16 -11.53 -4.92 2.11
CA TYR A 16 -10.35 -5.02 2.97
C TYR A 16 -9.72 -6.42 2.94
N ILE A 17 -8.74 -6.60 2.08
CA ILE A 17 -8.02 -7.85 1.90
C ILE A 17 -6.63 -7.70 2.50
N LYS A 18 -6.21 -8.66 3.33
CA LYS A 18 -4.85 -8.73 3.87
C LYS A 18 -4.21 -10.06 3.50
N TYR A 19 -3.02 -10.00 2.93
CA TYR A 19 -2.22 -11.15 2.53
C TYR A 19 -0.97 -11.23 3.41
N VAL A 20 -0.64 -12.43 3.92
CA VAL A 20 0.53 -12.66 4.77
C VAL A 20 1.21 -13.97 4.37
N ASN A 21 2.51 -13.93 4.06
CA ASN A 21 3.28 -15.15 3.82
C ASN A 21 3.79 -15.74 5.15
N LYS A 22 3.71 -17.06 5.35
CA LYS A 22 4.18 -17.74 6.58
C LYS A 22 5.71 -17.70 6.74
N ASN A 23 6.46 -17.56 5.64
CA ASN A 23 7.93 -17.62 5.63
C ASN A 23 8.61 -16.28 5.32
N TRP A 24 7.84 -15.20 5.19
CA TRP A 24 8.33 -13.83 4.96
C TRP A 24 7.48 -12.86 5.75
N THR A 25 8.10 -11.86 6.39
CA THR A 25 7.38 -10.87 7.22
C THR A 25 6.57 -9.86 6.43
N GLY A 26 6.51 -9.99 5.10
CA GLY A 26 5.77 -9.08 4.24
C GLY A 26 4.26 -9.29 4.31
N VAL A 27 3.57 -8.17 4.36
CA VAL A 27 2.11 -8.08 4.43
C VAL A 27 1.63 -7.18 3.32
N ILE A 28 0.60 -7.62 2.60
CA ILE A 28 -0.01 -6.83 1.54
C ILE A 28 -1.48 -6.59 1.87
N TYR A 29 -1.90 -5.32 1.88
CA TYR A 29 -3.30 -4.94 1.99
C TYR A 29 -3.84 -4.49 0.64
N LYS A 30 -5.13 -4.73 0.41
CA LYS A 30 -5.97 -3.99 -0.53
C LYS A 30 -7.11 -3.37 0.27
N ILE A 31 -7.23 -2.05 0.26
CA ILE A 31 -8.24 -1.32 1.04
C ILE A 31 -8.99 -0.37 0.11
N THR A 32 -10.32 -0.45 0.05
CA THR A 32 -11.12 0.55 -0.67
C THR A 32 -11.07 1.88 0.05
N ARG A 33 -11.14 2.97 -0.72
CA ARG A 33 -11.01 4.34 -0.21
C ARG A 33 -11.96 4.62 0.95
N ASP A 34 -13.21 4.16 0.84
CA ASP A 34 -14.24 4.38 1.86
C ASP A 34 -13.99 3.59 3.15
N PHE A 35 -13.30 2.45 3.05
CA PHE A 35 -12.99 1.59 4.20
C PHE A 35 -11.76 2.04 5.00
N LEU A 36 -10.92 2.94 4.45
CA LEU A 36 -9.71 3.43 5.11
C LEU A 36 -9.97 4.07 6.49
N ASN A 37 -11.15 4.64 6.68
CA ASN A 37 -11.52 5.29 7.94
C ASN A 37 -12.15 4.34 8.98
N SER A 38 -12.34 3.06 8.63
CA SER A 38 -12.92 2.06 9.52
C SER A 38 -12.07 1.84 10.78
N LYS A 39 -12.74 1.40 11.86
CA LYS A 39 -12.04 1.04 13.12
C LYS A 39 -11.06 -0.10 12.91
N GLN A 40 -11.36 -1.05 12.02
CA GLN A 40 -10.49 -2.18 11.71
C GLN A 40 -9.15 -1.71 11.13
N VAL A 41 -9.20 -0.86 10.10
CA VAL A 41 -7.98 -0.30 9.46
C VAL A 41 -7.18 0.54 10.45
N LYS A 42 -7.84 1.42 11.22
CA LYS A 42 -7.17 2.31 12.18
C LYS A 42 -6.49 1.58 13.34
N ASN A 43 -6.99 0.40 13.72
CA ASN A 43 -6.46 -0.38 14.83
C ASN A 43 -5.46 -1.46 14.40
N ASP A 44 -5.28 -1.70 13.10
CA ASP A 44 -4.28 -2.65 12.61
C ASP A 44 -2.86 -2.13 12.89
N GLN A 45 -2.06 -2.95 13.57
CA GLN A 45 -0.71 -2.57 14.00
C GLN A 45 0.29 -2.55 12.84
N GLU A 46 0.13 -3.41 11.84
CA GLU A 46 1.06 -3.51 10.69
C GLU A 46 0.92 -2.30 9.75
N LEU A 47 -0.25 -1.65 9.78
CA LEU A 47 -0.51 -0.39 9.09
C LEU A 47 0.14 0.83 9.76
N LYS A 48 0.73 0.64 10.95
CA LYS A 48 1.58 1.64 11.64
C LYS A 48 3.08 1.44 11.38
N SER A 49 3.44 0.44 10.58
CA SER A 49 4.82 0.20 10.15
C SER A 49 5.16 0.97 8.87
N ALA A 50 6.44 0.95 8.50
CA ALA A 50 6.96 1.49 7.26
C ALA A 50 6.53 0.61 6.07
N GLY A 51 6.40 1.23 4.90
CA GLY A 51 6.05 0.47 3.70
C GLY A 51 5.92 1.31 2.43
N ILE A 52 5.46 0.63 1.38
CA ILE A 52 5.12 1.21 0.06
C ILE A 52 3.61 1.12 -0.13
N TYR A 53 3.00 2.15 -0.69
CA TYR A 53 1.59 2.14 -1.07
C TYR A 53 1.39 2.54 -2.53
N PHE A 54 0.30 2.02 -3.10
CA PHE A 54 -0.13 2.25 -4.48
C PHE A 54 -1.57 2.75 -4.42
N LEU A 55 -1.79 4.04 -4.66
CA LEU A 55 -3.15 4.57 -4.81
C LEU A 55 -3.59 4.31 -6.25
N VAL A 56 -4.67 3.57 -6.43
CA VAL A 56 -5.13 3.14 -7.75
C VAL A 56 -6.48 3.76 -8.04
N LYS A 57 -6.56 4.49 -9.16
CA LYS A 57 -7.82 4.86 -9.80
C LYS A 57 -8.05 3.93 -10.98
N ASN A 58 -9.04 3.07 -10.87
CA ASN A 58 -9.35 2.03 -11.83
C ASN A 58 -10.44 2.50 -12.81
N ASN A 59 -10.17 3.60 -13.53
CA ASN A 59 -11.00 4.03 -14.63
C ASN A 59 -10.58 3.30 -15.93
N PRO A 60 -11.49 2.62 -16.65
CA PRO A 60 -11.17 1.87 -17.87
C PRO A 60 -10.45 2.68 -18.95
N ASN A 61 -10.72 3.99 -19.03
CA ASN A 61 -10.18 4.86 -20.06
C ASN A 61 -8.94 5.65 -19.61
N ASN A 62 -8.69 5.70 -18.30
CA ASN A 62 -7.60 6.49 -17.72
C ASN A 62 -7.22 5.91 -16.35
N LYS A 63 -6.62 4.71 -16.37
CA LYS A 63 -6.15 4.07 -15.16
C LYS A 63 -4.95 4.85 -14.63
N THR A 64 -5.03 5.32 -13.39
CA THR A 64 -3.93 6.06 -12.77
C THR A 64 -3.39 5.31 -11.56
N ILE A 65 -2.09 5.49 -11.32
CA ILE A 65 -1.42 4.96 -10.14
C ILE A 65 -0.51 6.02 -9.54
N TYR A 66 -0.59 6.22 -8.22
CA TYR A 66 0.40 6.95 -7.45
C TYR A 66 1.18 5.94 -6.62
N ILE A 67 2.51 5.98 -6.65
CA ILE A 67 3.37 5.10 -5.86
C ILE A 67 4.12 5.98 -4.88
N GLY A 68 3.98 5.66 -3.59
CA GLY A 68 4.67 6.39 -2.54
C GLY A 68 5.16 5.48 -1.44
N GLN A 69 6.08 6.00 -0.65
CA GLN A 69 6.60 5.36 0.56
C GLN A 69 6.22 6.12 1.83
N ALA A 70 6.30 5.43 2.96
CA ALA A 70 6.18 6.02 4.28
C ALA A 70 7.08 5.27 5.28
N ASP A 71 7.79 6.03 6.10
CA ASP A 71 8.63 5.52 7.19
C ASP A 71 7.93 5.68 8.54
N VAL A 72 8.36 4.95 9.57
CA VAL A 72 7.89 5.11 10.94
C VAL A 72 8.63 6.27 11.59
N ARG A 73 8.01 7.44 11.62
CA ARG A 73 8.50 8.55 12.47
C ARG A 73 8.34 8.18 13.94
N SER A 74 9.11 8.83 14.82
CA SER A 74 9.13 8.65 16.29
C SER A 74 7.77 8.64 17.00
N ASN A 75 6.69 9.03 16.31
CA ASN A 75 5.33 9.15 16.83
C ASN A 75 4.39 8.02 16.33
N ASN A 76 4.92 6.89 15.82
CA ASN A 76 4.16 5.74 15.30
C ASN A 76 3.12 6.06 14.19
N THR A 77 3.36 7.15 13.46
CA THR A 77 2.57 7.52 12.28
C THR A 77 3.13 6.81 11.06
N GLY A 78 2.92 5.49 10.96
CA GLY A 78 3.40 4.69 9.82
C GLY A 78 2.62 4.94 8.52
N ILE A 79 2.62 3.94 7.65
CA ILE A 79 2.09 4.04 6.29
C ILE A 79 0.64 4.52 6.20
N LEU A 80 -0.23 4.10 7.11
CA LEU A 80 -1.63 4.52 7.10
C LEU A 80 -1.79 6.03 7.24
N THR A 81 -0.96 6.69 8.06
CA THR A 81 -1.04 8.14 8.23
C THR A 81 -0.78 8.86 6.91
N ARG A 82 0.21 8.41 6.13
CA ARG A 82 0.49 9.01 4.81
C ARG A 82 -0.65 8.78 3.83
N VAL A 83 -1.18 7.56 3.77
CA VAL A 83 -2.33 7.22 2.91
C VAL A 83 -3.56 8.07 3.26
N LEU A 84 -3.85 8.30 4.55
CA LEU A 84 -4.99 9.11 4.98
C LEU A 84 -4.88 10.59 4.57
N VAL A 85 -3.66 11.13 4.41
CA VAL A 85 -3.47 12.51 3.90
C VAL A 85 -3.96 12.63 2.46
N HIS A 86 -3.74 11.59 1.64
CA HIS A 86 -4.16 11.58 0.23
C HIS A 86 -5.68 11.67 0.06
N LEU A 87 -6.49 11.32 1.06
CA LEU A 87 -7.95 11.53 1.02
C LEU A 87 -8.34 13.00 0.79
N LYS A 88 -7.45 13.95 1.11
CA LYS A 88 -7.67 15.40 1.00
C LYS A 88 -6.80 16.07 -0.07
N GLU A 89 -5.79 15.40 -0.61
CA GLU A 89 -4.85 15.99 -1.58
C GLU A 89 -5.45 16.03 -2.99
N THR A 90 -5.54 17.21 -3.61
CA THR A 90 -6.20 17.41 -4.92
C THR A 90 -5.69 16.46 -6.02
N LYS A 91 -4.39 16.16 -6.04
CA LYS A 91 -3.75 15.34 -7.07
C LYS A 91 -4.12 13.85 -6.97
N THR A 92 -4.43 13.37 -5.77
CA THR A 92 -4.48 11.93 -5.47
C THR A 92 -5.77 11.51 -4.78
N LYS A 93 -6.65 12.44 -4.36
CA LYS A 93 -7.87 12.19 -3.59
C LYS A 93 -8.93 11.31 -4.24
N ASP A 94 -8.85 11.10 -5.55
CA ASP A 94 -9.84 10.42 -6.38
C ASP A 94 -9.46 8.96 -6.71
N PHE A 95 -8.53 8.37 -5.96
CA PHE A 95 -8.23 6.94 -6.01
C PHE A 95 -9.43 6.08 -5.53
N ASP A 96 -9.58 4.88 -6.07
CA ASP A 96 -10.67 3.97 -5.70
C ASP A 96 -10.26 3.04 -4.55
N TYR A 97 -9.02 2.55 -4.59
CA TYR A 97 -8.46 1.67 -3.57
C TYR A 97 -6.94 1.84 -3.48
N VAL A 98 -6.38 1.39 -2.36
CA VAL A 98 -4.95 1.39 -2.12
C VAL A 98 -4.43 -0.03 -1.93
N TYR A 99 -3.29 -0.35 -2.55
CA TYR A 99 -2.47 -1.46 -2.09
C TYR A 99 -1.40 -0.96 -1.12
N ILE A 100 -1.17 -1.66 -0.01
CA ILE A 100 -0.13 -1.32 0.96
C ILE A 100 0.76 -2.55 1.15
N LEU A 101 2.05 -2.40 0.94
CA LEU A 101 3.07 -3.40 1.20
C LEU A 101 3.87 -2.96 2.43
N THR A 102 3.75 -3.70 3.52
CA THR A 102 4.37 -3.43 4.82
C THR A 102 4.99 -4.72 5.37
N SER A 103 5.50 -4.67 6.60
CA SER A 103 6.05 -5.85 7.28
C SER A 103 5.57 -5.97 8.72
N THR A 104 5.47 -7.19 9.23
CA THR A 104 5.11 -7.48 10.63
C THR A 104 6.19 -7.10 11.65
N ASN A 105 7.41 -6.81 11.19
CA ASN A 105 8.57 -6.55 12.03
C ASN A 105 9.30 -5.23 11.71
N ASN A 106 8.68 -4.35 10.92
CA ASN A 106 9.17 -3.02 10.59
C ASN A 106 10.62 -2.96 10.08
N LEU A 107 11.04 -3.96 9.29
CA LEU A 107 12.42 -4.06 8.78
C LEU A 107 12.71 -3.16 7.57
N LEU A 108 11.72 -2.44 7.06
CA LEU A 108 11.91 -1.55 5.91
C LEU A 108 12.50 -0.22 6.36
N GLY A 109 13.82 -0.08 6.25
CA GLY A 109 14.53 1.17 6.47
C GLY A 109 14.42 2.13 5.29
N ALA A 110 14.90 3.36 5.48
CA ALA A 110 14.83 4.42 4.48
C ALA A 110 15.46 4.04 3.12
N THR A 111 16.54 3.24 3.14
CA THR A 111 17.22 2.76 1.93
C THR A 111 16.36 1.75 1.18
N GLU A 112 15.81 0.76 1.89
CA GLU A 112 14.94 -0.26 1.34
C GLU A 112 13.69 0.36 0.75
N LEU A 113 13.08 1.31 1.47
CA LEU A 113 11.90 2.05 1.00
C LEU A 113 12.21 2.76 -0.32
N LYS A 114 13.29 3.56 -0.37
CA LYS A 114 13.64 4.34 -1.56
C LYS A 114 13.96 3.46 -2.75
N TYR A 115 14.67 2.36 -2.50
CA TYR A 115 14.96 1.36 -3.53
C TYR A 115 13.68 0.72 -4.07
N LEU A 116 12.78 0.27 -3.19
CA LEU A 116 11.51 -0.36 -3.57
C LEU A 116 10.61 0.59 -4.34
N GLU A 117 10.43 1.82 -3.86
CA GLU A 117 9.65 2.86 -4.53
C GLU A 117 10.16 3.07 -5.97
N HIS A 118 11.46 3.29 -6.14
CA HIS A 118 12.09 3.43 -7.46
C HIS A 118 11.90 2.18 -8.35
N CYS A 119 12.07 0.98 -7.78
CA CYS A 119 11.86 -0.26 -8.50
C CYS A 119 10.42 -0.48 -8.95
N PHE A 120 9.43 -0.06 -8.16
CA PHE A 120 8.02 -0.19 -8.51
C PHE A 120 7.60 0.85 -9.56
N ILE A 121 8.06 2.09 -9.41
CA ILE A 121 7.88 3.16 -10.41
C ILE A 121 8.35 2.69 -11.78
N ASN A 122 9.56 2.12 -11.87
CA ASN A 122 10.13 1.66 -13.14
C ASN A 122 9.49 0.38 -13.69
N LYS A 123 8.64 -0.30 -12.92
CA LYS A 123 7.88 -1.47 -13.38
C LYS A 123 6.49 -1.13 -13.91
N VAL A 124 6.03 0.11 -13.75
CA VAL A 124 4.73 0.54 -14.28
C VAL A 124 4.82 0.59 -15.80
N ASP A 125 3.91 -0.11 -16.48
CA ASP A 125 3.72 0.02 -17.92
C ASP A 125 3.00 1.35 -18.22
N THR A 126 3.78 2.37 -18.56
CA THR A 126 3.28 3.73 -18.80
C THR A 126 2.45 3.86 -20.08
N ASN A 127 2.42 2.82 -20.94
CA ASN A 127 1.54 2.81 -22.11
C ASN A 127 0.08 2.54 -21.74
N THR A 128 -0.15 1.86 -20.61
CA THR A 128 -1.49 1.44 -20.17
C THR A 128 -1.91 2.11 -18.87
N ILE A 129 -0.97 2.59 -18.06
CA ILE A 129 -1.23 3.19 -16.75
C ILE A 129 -0.56 4.56 -16.68
N ASN A 130 -1.34 5.57 -16.30
CA ASN A 130 -0.81 6.90 -16.03
C ASN A 130 -0.22 6.97 -14.62
N LEU A 131 1.11 7.01 -14.52
CA LEU A 131 1.83 7.20 -13.26
C LEU A 131 1.79 8.68 -12.86
N ILE A 132 1.15 8.97 -11.73
CA ILE A 132 1.13 10.29 -11.13
C ILE A 132 2.03 10.26 -9.89
N ASN A 133 3.21 10.85 -9.94
CA ASN A 133 4.11 11.01 -8.78
C ASN A 133 4.33 12.49 -8.51
#